data_AF-A0A5K1F2W0-F1
#
_entry.id   AF-A0A5K1F2W0-F1
#
_cell.length_a   1.000
_cell.length_b   1.000
_cell.length_c   1.000
_cell.angle_alpha   90.00
_cell.angle_beta   90.00
_cell.angle_gamma   90.00
#
_symmetry.space_group_name_H-M   'P 1'
#
loop_
_entity.id
_entity.type
_entity.pdbx_description
1 polymer ?
#
loop_
_entity_poly.entity_id
_entity_poly.type
_entity_poly.pdbx_seq_one_letter_code
_entity_poly.pdbx_strand_id
1 'polypeptide(L)' 'DDLLLVYEFMPNGSLDSLLFDVKAGILSWEQRFNILKGIASSLLYLHEEWEQVVVHRDVKASHV' A
#
# COMPACT_ATOMS: atom_id res chain seq x y z
N ASP A 1 23.21 -6.39 -18.76
CA ASP A 1 21.77 -6.13 -18.95
C ASP A 1 21.11 -6.06 -17.60
N ASP A 2 20.71 -4.85 -17.20
CA ASP A 2 20.04 -4.63 -15.91
C ASP A 2 18.52 -4.53 -16.11
N LEU A 3 17.77 -5.20 -15.24
CA LEU A 3 16.31 -5.11 -15.20
C LEU A 3 15.92 -4.00 -14.21
N LEU A 4 15.13 -3.03 -14.68
CA LEU A 4 14.68 -1.89 -13.91
C LEU A 4 13.15 -1.80 -13.98
N LEU A 5 12.52 -1.40 -12.87
CA LEU A 5 11.09 -1.09 -12.77
C LEU A 5 10.93 0.37 -12.37
N VAL A 6 10.05 1.08 -13.06
CA VAL A 6 9.74 2.49 -12.80
C VAL A 6 8.31 2.58 -12.31
N TYR A 7 8.12 3.21 -11.15
CA TYR A 7 6.82 3.41 -10.50
C TYR A 7 6.53 4.90 -10.35
N GLU A 8 5.27 5.25 -10.11
CA GLU A 8 4.91 6.59 -9.66
C GLU A 8 5.54 6.88 -8.30
N PHE A 9 5.99 8.12 -8.11
CA PHE A 9 6.63 8.54 -6.87
C PHE A 9 5.58 8.75 -5.77
N MET A 10 5.73 8.04 -4.65
CA MET A 10 4.89 8.18 -3.47
C MET A 10 5.55 9.14 -2.46
N PRO A 11 5.09 10.40 -2.31
CA PRO A 11 5.80 11.42 -1.53
C PRO A 11 5.79 11.16 -0.02
N ASN A 12 4.87 10.33 0.48
CA ASN A 12 4.75 10.00 1.90
C ASN A 12 5.52 8.74 2.30
N GLY A 13 6.27 8.14 1.38
CA GLY A 13 6.95 6.87 1.61
C GLY A 13 5.97 5.72 1.83
N SER A 14 6.50 4.62 2.37
CA SER A 14 5.74 3.41 2.69
C SER A 14 4.95 3.55 3.99
N LEU A 15 3.88 2.79 4.12
CA LEU A 15 3.02 2.83 5.30
C LEU A 15 3.75 2.41 6.59
N ASP A 16 4.71 1.50 6.53
CA ASP A 16 5.54 1.14 7.69
C ASP A 16 6.37 2.32 8.21
N SER A 17 6.90 3.16 7.32
CA SER A 17 7.62 4.39 7.70
C SER A 17 6.71 5.35 8.47
N LEU A 18 5.44 5.45 8.07
CA LEU A 18 4.45 6.29 8.76
C LEU A 18 3.92 5.68 10.06
N LEU A 19 3.97 4.35 10.20
CA LEU A 19 3.47 3.65 11.38
C LEU A 19 4.51 3.48 12.49
N PHE A 20 5.79 3.37 12.13
CA PHE A 20 6.85 2.97 13.06
C PHE A 20 8.01 3.97 13.16
N ASP A 21 8.14 4.95 12.28
CA ASP A 21 9.15 6.01 12.45
C ASP A 21 8.70 7.00 13.54
N VAL A 22 9.55 7.18 14.54
CA VAL A 22 9.35 8.12 15.64
C VAL A 22 9.30 9.57 15.15
N LYS A 23 9.85 9.86 13.96
CA LYS A 23 9.83 11.19 13.33
C LYS A 23 8.61 11.41 12.42
N ALA A 24 7.96 10.34 11.97
CA ALA A 24 6.73 10.44 11.20
C ALA A 24 5.59 10.74 12.19
N GLY A 25 4.90 11.85 11.99
CA GLY A 25 3.76 12.21 12.84
C GLY A 25 2.75 11.06 12.94
N ILE A 26 2.11 10.88 14.11
CA ILE A 26 1.20 9.77 14.35
C ILE A 26 -0.03 9.90 13.44
N LEU A 27 -0.27 8.89 12.60
CA LEU A 27 -1.50 8.80 11.82
C LEU A 27 -2.72 8.75 12.74
N SER A 28 -3.67 9.66 12.52
CA SER A 28 -4.96 9.65 13.19
C SER A 28 -5.74 8.36 12.87
N TRP A 29 -6.71 8.02 13.71
CA TRP A 29 -7.56 6.86 13.44
C TRP A 29 -8.30 6.97 12.11
N GLU A 30 -8.80 8.17 11.78
CA GLU A 30 -9.47 8.42 10.51
C GLU A 30 -8.53 8.16 9.30
N GLN A 31 -7.28 8.61 9.38
CA GLN A 31 -6.28 8.33 8.35
C GLN A 31 -6.03 6.83 8.21
N ARG A 32 -5.85 6.11 9.32
CA ARG A 32 -5.66 4.65 9.34
C ARG A 32 -6.85 3.92 8.74
N PHE A 33 -8.06 4.35 9.07
CA PHE A 33 -9.28 3.76 8.54
C PHE A 33 -9.40 3.96 7.03
N ASN A 34 -9.09 5.15 6.53
CA ASN A 34 -9.09 5.44 5.09
C ASN A 34 -8.03 4.60 4.35
N ILE A 35 -6.84 4.43 4.93
CA ILE A 35 -5.79 3.56 4.38
C ILE A 35 -6.28 2.10 4.31
N LEU A 36 -6.85 1.58 5.39
CA LEU A 36 -7.42 0.23 5.44
C LEU A 36 -8.51 0.02 4.39
N LYS A 37 -9.41 1.00 4.25
CA LYS A 37 -10.49 0.96 3.25
C LYS A 37 -9.91 0.92 1.83
N GLY A 38 -8.89 1.73 1.55
CA GLY A 38 -8.20 1.74 0.26
C GLY A 38 -7.54 0.39 -0.07
N ILE A 39 -6.83 -0.22 0.89
CA ILE A 39 -6.20 -1.54 0.74
C ILE A 39 -7.27 -2.62 0.49
N ALA A 40 -8.37 -2.59 1.23
CA ALA A 40 -9.46 -3.55 1.03
C ALA A 40 -10.08 -3.41 -0.37
N SER A 41 -10.31 -2.18 -0.84
CA SER A 41 -10.82 -1.92 -2.19
C SER A 41 -9.85 -2.36 -3.29
N SER A 42 -8.55 -2.14 -3.13
CA SER A 42 -7.57 -2.60 -4.14
C SER A 42 -7.45 -4.12 -4.18
N LEU A 43 -7.51 -4.80 -3.04
CA LEU A 43 -7.53 -6.27 -3.01
C LEU A 43 -8.79 -6.84 -3.63
N LEU A 44 -9.96 -6.25 -3.36
CA LEU A 44 -11.22 -6.64 -3.99
C LEU A 44 -11.11 -6.51 -5.51
N TYR A 45 -10.59 -5.39 -5.99
CA TYR A 45 -10.39 -5.14 -7.42
C TYR A 45 -9.50 -6.22 -8.07
N LEU A 46 -8.34 -6.50 -7.47
CA LEU A 46 -7.39 -7.49 -8.00
C LEU A 46 -7.92 -8.93 -8.00
N HIS A 47 -8.82 -9.25 -7.07
CA HIS A 47 -9.37 -10.60 -6.93
C HIS A 47 -10.62 -10.85 -7.77
N GLU A 48 -11.49 -9.85 -7.92
CA GLU A 48 -12.85 -10.05 -8.43
C GLU A 48 -13.20 -9.19 -9.64
N GLU A 49 -12.57 -8.02 -9.81
CA GLU A 49 -12.96 -7.05 -10.84
C GLU A 49 -11.99 -6.99 -12.03
N TRP A 50 -10.72 -7.38 -11.84
CA TRP A 50 -9.76 -7.49 -12.94
C TRP A 50 -9.99 -8.75 -13.76
N GLU A 51 -9.74 -8.69 -15.08
CA GLU A 51 -9.92 -9.81 -16.02
C GLU A 51 -9.02 -11.03 -15.68
N GLN A 52 -7.92 -10.79 -14.96
CA GLN A 52 -7.05 -11.82 -14.42
C GLN A 52 -7.05 -11.78 -12.89
N VAL A 53 -7.26 -12.93 -12.25
CA VAL A 53 -7.15 -12.98 -10.80
C VAL A 53 -5.68 -12.79 -10.40
N VAL A 54 -5.36 -11.66 -9.76
CA VAL A 54 -4.02 -11.36 -9.26
C VAL A 54 -3.98 -11.59 -7.75
N VAL A 55 -3.21 -12.60 -7.33
CA VAL A 55 -2.95 -12.84 -5.91
C VAL A 55 -1.69 -12.07 -5.50
N HIS A 56 -1.83 -11.02 -4.67
CA HIS A 56 -0.70 -10.17 -4.28
C HIS A 56 0.40 -10.93 -3.51
N ARG A 57 0.04 -11.96 -2.72
CA ARG A 57 0.94 -12.85 -1.95
C ARG A 57 1.86 -12.22 -0.89
N ASP A 58 1.99 -10.90 -0.86
CA ASP A 58 2.89 -10.18 0.07
C ASP A 58 2.30 -8.85 0.54
N VAL A 59 1.09 -8.93 1.08
CA VAL A 59 0.38 -7.79 1.67
C VAL A 59 0.96 -7.51 3.04
N LYS A 60 1.71 -6.40 3.17
CA LYS A 60 2.30 -5.91 4.42
C LYS A 60 2.54 -4.41 4.35
N ALA A 61 2.69 -3.75 5.50
CA ALA A 61 2.83 -2.29 5.59
C ALA A 61 4.04 -1.70 4.82
N SER A 62 5.10 -2.47 4.59
CA SER A 62 6.25 -2.01 3.80
C SER A 62 6.02 -2.05 2.28
N HIS A 63 4.94 -2.72 1.83
CA HIS A 63 4.55 -2.88 0.43
C HIS A 63 3.26 -2.10 0.09
N VAL A 64 2.90 -1.17 0.98
CA VAL A 64 1.80 -0.21 0.83
C VAL A 64 2.38 1.18 0.89
#